data_AF-A0A1V5CFK8-F1
#
_entry.id   AF-A0A1V5CFK8-F1
#
_cell.length_a   1.000
_cell.length_b   1.000
_cell.length_c   1.000
_cell.angle_alpha   90.00
_cell.angle_beta   90.00
_cell.angle_gamma   90.00
#
_symmetry.space_group_name_H-M   'P 1'
#
loop_
_entity.id
_entity.type
_entity.pdbx_description
1 polymer ?
#
loop_
_entity_poly.entity_id
_entity_poly.type
_entity_poly.pdbx_seq_one_letter_code
_entity_poly.pdbx_strand_id
1 'polypeptide(L)'
;MKIFFAVLLALTMVCGYGVSAYADCHDWQGYCYADNGKGKLLGNVTAGTCWKWKELSCDWCSGSTEPAGHCNNEYSQCQGNCWACNGKQGDYGVSCWDRDGNCHGSWCGDTAARSALH
;
A
#
# COMPACT_ATOMS: atom_id res chain seq x y z
N MET A 1 -26.67 17.45 -44.85
CA MET A 1 -26.28 17.96 -43.51
C MET A 1 -26.99 17.27 -42.33
N LYS A 2 -27.34 15.97 -42.41
CA LYS A 2 -27.96 15.22 -41.28
C LYS A 2 -27.12 14.04 -40.76
N ILE A 3 -26.13 13.60 -41.53
CA ILE A 3 -25.30 12.42 -41.23
C ILE A 3 -24.13 12.77 -40.30
N PHE A 4 -23.67 14.02 -40.29
CA PHE A 4 -22.56 14.47 -39.45
C PHE A 4 -22.88 14.51 -37.94
N PHE A 5 -24.15 14.68 -37.56
CA PHE A 5 -24.54 14.74 -36.14
C PHE A 5 -24.59 13.37 -35.46
N ALA A 6 -24.83 12.28 -36.21
CA ALA A 6 -24.90 10.94 -35.64
C ALA A 6 -23.51 10.39 -35.27
N VAL A 7 -22.48 10.73 -36.05
CA VAL A 7 -21.10 10.30 -35.79
C VAL A 7 -20.50 11.00 -34.56
N LEU A 8 -20.88 12.26 -34.32
CA LEU A 8 -20.39 13.04 -33.19
C LEU A 8 -20.90 12.51 -31.83
N LEU A 9 -22.13 11.99 -31.77
CA LEU A 9 -22.71 11.38 -30.57
C LEU A 9 -22.13 10.00 -30.25
N ALA A 10 -21.74 9.23 -31.27
CA ALA A 10 -21.06 7.95 -31.05
C ALA A 10 -19.64 8.14 -30.50
N LEU A 11 -18.93 9.19 -30.93
CA LEU A 11 -17.57 9.52 -30.44
C LEU A 11 -17.56 10.02 -28.98
N THR A 12 -18.59 10.74 -28.53
CA THR A 12 -18.67 11.18 -27.12
C THR A 12 -19.01 10.04 -26.16
N MET A 13 -19.72 9.01 -26.61
CA MET A 13 -19.95 7.80 -25.81
C MET A 13 -18.72 6.90 -25.70
N VAL A 14 -17.80 6.92 -26.68
CA VAL A 14 -16.54 6.14 -26.59
C VAL A 14 -15.47 6.88 -25.79
N CYS A 15 -15.43 8.22 -25.84
CA CYS A 15 -14.48 9.02 -25.08
C CYS A 15 -14.98 9.48 -23.70
N GLY A 16 -16.26 9.24 -23.36
CA GLY A 16 -16.86 9.63 -22.08
C GLY A 16 -16.53 8.71 -20.89
N TYR A 17 -15.84 7.59 -21.12
CA TYR A 17 -15.46 6.61 -20.11
C TYR A 17 -13.93 6.54 -19.88
N GLY A 18 -13.20 7.58 -20.27
CA GLY A 18 -11.73 7.62 -20.17
C GLY A 18 -11.17 8.28 -18.92
N VAL A 19 -12.01 8.82 -18.04
CA VAL A 19 -11.58 9.22 -16.69
C VAL A 19 -11.92 8.08 -15.75
N SER A 20 -11.22 6.96 -15.89
CA SER A 20 -10.82 6.24 -14.70
C SER A 20 -10.09 7.28 -13.86
N ALA A 21 -10.79 7.89 -12.91
CA ALA A 21 -10.13 8.29 -11.70
C ALA A 21 -9.31 7.06 -11.31
N TYR A 22 -8.00 7.10 -11.53
CA TYR A 22 -7.11 6.36 -10.68
C TYR A 22 -7.62 6.71 -9.29
N ALA A 23 -8.26 5.76 -8.62
CA ALA A 23 -8.51 5.91 -7.21
C ALA A 23 -7.11 6.01 -6.64
N ASP A 24 -6.64 7.25 -6.43
CA ASP A 24 -5.29 7.52 -5.93
C ASP A 24 -5.21 6.86 -4.57
N CYS A 25 -4.55 5.71 -4.55
CA CYS A 25 -4.29 5.00 -3.33
C CYS A 25 -3.19 5.78 -2.62
N HIS A 26 -3.51 6.26 -1.42
CA HIS A 26 -2.54 6.99 -0.63
C HIS A 26 -1.41 6.07 -0.23
N ASP A 27 -0.17 6.56 -0.37
CA ASP A 27 0.98 5.85 0.15
C ASP A 27 0.81 5.58 1.65
N TRP A 28 1.20 4.38 2.06
CA TRP A 28 1.18 4.03 3.46
C TRP A 28 2.41 4.59 4.17
N GLN A 29 2.21 5.03 5.40
CA GLN A 29 3.28 5.45 6.29
C GLN A 29 3.36 4.53 7.50
N GLY A 30 4.59 4.18 7.88
CA GLY A 30 4.84 3.33 9.02
C GLY A 30 6.21 3.56 9.64
N TYR A 31 6.61 2.60 10.46
CA TYR A 31 7.80 2.66 11.31
C TYR A 31 8.66 1.41 11.12
N CYS A 32 9.98 1.59 11.00
CA CYS A 32 10.92 0.48 10.86
C CYS A 32 11.55 0.09 12.19
N TYR A 33 11.47 -1.20 12.53
CA TYR A 33 12.04 -1.75 13.75
C TYR A 33 13.10 -2.81 13.43
N ALA A 34 14.24 -2.73 14.12
CA ALA A 34 15.32 -3.71 14.00
C ALA A 34 14.95 -5.06 14.64
N ASP A 35 15.83 -6.06 14.48
CA ASP A 35 15.78 -7.35 15.18
C ASP A 35 14.41 -8.07 15.09
N ASN A 36 13.89 -8.21 13.85
CA ASN A 36 12.58 -8.81 13.59
C ASN A 36 11.45 -8.11 14.35
N GLY A 37 11.46 -6.78 14.30
CA GLY A 37 10.49 -5.96 15.00
C GLY A 37 10.76 -5.81 16.50
N LYS A 38 11.64 -6.59 17.14
CA LYS A 38 11.83 -6.55 18.61
C LYS A 38 12.90 -5.56 19.06
N GLY A 39 13.62 -4.98 18.11
CA GLY A 39 14.74 -4.07 18.36
C GLY A 39 14.32 -2.62 18.46
N LYS A 40 15.32 -1.73 18.37
CA LYS A 40 15.08 -0.28 18.39
C LYS A 40 14.30 0.20 17.16
N LEU A 41 13.52 1.26 17.34
CA LEU A 41 12.98 2.06 16.24
C LEU A 41 14.13 2.69 15.46
N LEU A 42 14.15 2.48 14.13
CA LEU A 42 15.16 3.04 13.23
C LEU A 42 14.70 4.34 12.58
N GLY A 43 13.41 4.43 12.24
CA GLY A 43 12.82 5.61 11.63
C GLY A 43 11.46 5.30 11.00
N ASN A 44 11.01 6.20 10.13
CA ASN A 44 9.74 6.08 9.41
C ASN A 44 9.99 5.48 8.02
N VAL A 45 8.96 4.93 7.41
CA VAL A 45 9.00 4.43 6.05
C VAL A 45 7.72 4.81 5.32
N THR A 46 7.83 5.05 4.02
CA THR A 46 6.70 5.19 3.12
C THR A 46 6.73 4.04 2.10
N ALA A 47 5.61 3.34 1.95
CA ALA A 47 5.44 2.25 1.00
C ALA A 47 4.29 2.56 0.04
N GLY A 48 4.48 2.22 -1.24
CA GLY A 48 3.50 2.50 -2.28
C GLY A 48 2.28 1.62 -2.15
N THR A 49 1.10 2.21 -2.31
CA THR A 49 -0.14 1.44 -2.48
C THR A 49 -0.75 1.71 -3.84
N CYS A 50 -1.35 0.68 -4.41
CA CYS A 50 -1.89 0.65 -5.76
C CYS A 50 -3.31 0.10 -5.76
N TRP A 51 -4.14 0.62 -6.66
CA TRP A 51 -5.49 0.13 -6.84
C TRP A 51 -5.51 -1.26 -7.48
N LYS A 52 -6.10 -2.24 -6.80
CA LYS A 52 -6.32 -3.59 -7.32
C LYS A 52 -7.76 -3.74 -7.79
N TRP A 53 -7.92 -3.82 -9.11
CA TRP A 53 -9.22 -3.99 -9.77
C TRP A 53 -9.97 -5.28 -9.40
N LYS A 54 -9.25 -6.35 -9.01
CA LYS A 54 -9.87 -7.63 -8.66
C LYS A 54 -10.57 -7.61 -7.29
N GLU A 55 -9.96 -6.95 -6.32
CA GLU A 55 -10.46 -6.85 -4.94
C GLU A 55 -11.24 -5.54 -4.70
N LEU A 56 -11.20 -4.62 -5.67
CA LEU A 56 -11.78 -3.28 -5.59
C LEU A 56 -11.28 -2.56 -4.31
N SER A 57 -9.96 -2.58 -4.11
CA SER A 57 -9.29 -1.99 -2.96
C SER A 57 -7.88 -1.53 -3.29
N CYS A 58 -7.35 -0.61 -2.48
CA CYS A 58 -5.93 -0.33 -2.44
C CYS A 58 -5.19 -1.45 -1.71
N ASP A 59 -4.04 -1.84 -2.25
CA ASP A 59 -3.14 -2.81 -1.65
C ASP A 59 -1.68 -2.47 -2.03
N TRP A 60 -0.70 -3.17 -1.49
CA TRP A 60 0.71 -2.98 -1.82
C TRP A 60 0.98 -3.15 -3.32
N CYS A 61 1.73 -2.22 -3.91
CA CYS A 61 2.03 -2.23 -5.35
C CYS A 61 2.85 -3.46 -5.79
N SER A 62 3.77 -3.90 -4.94
CA SER A 62 4.74 -4.98 -5.16
C SER A 62 4.48 -6.18 -4.25
N GLY A 63 3.29 -6.24 -3.64
CA GLY A 63 2.89 -7.33 -2.74
C GLY A 63 3.27 -7.11 -1.27
N SER A 64 2.95 -8.10 -0.44
CA SER A 64 3.00 -7.98 1.02
C SER A 64 4.40 -7.77 1.61
N THR A 65 5.45 -8.01 0.84
CA THR A 65 6.84 -7.75 1.22
C THR A 65 7.21 -6.27 1.11
N GLU A 66 6.40 -5.43 0.44
CA GLU A 66 6.78 -4.04 0.15
C GLU A 66 7.13 -3.23 1.40
N PRO A 67 6.33 -3.21 2.49
CA PRO A 67 6.64 -2.40 3.67
C PRO A 67 8.00 -2.76 4.29
N ALA A 68 8.22 -4.04 4.56
CA ALA A 68 9.47 -4.52 5.14
C ALA A 68 10.64 -4.39 4.15
N GLY A 69 10.40 -4.58 2.86
CA GLY A 69 11.38 -4.39 1.81
C GLY A 69 11.92 -2.96 1.80
N HIS A 70 11.04 -1.96 1.90
CA HIS A 70 11.45 -0.56 2.03
C HIS A 70 12.29 -0.32 3.30
N CYS A 71 11.86 -0.82 4.46
CA CYS A 71 12.67 -0.73 5.68
C CYS A 71 14.07 -1.36 5.53
N ASN A 72 14.15 -2.55 4.94
CA ASN A 72 15.41 -3.26 4.76
C ASN A 72 16.34 -2.62 3.73
N ASN A 73 15.78 -1.90 2.75
CA ASN A 73 16.54 -1.14 1.77
C ASN A 73 17.01 0.22 2.30
N GLU A 74 16.18 0.90 3.09
CA GLU A 74 16.46 2.24 3.60
C GLU A 74 17.44 2.21 4.79
N TYR A 75 17.31 1.23 5.68
CA TYR A 75 18.08 1.17 6.92
C TYR A 75 19.09 0.02 6.91
N SER A 76 20.37 0.34 6.67
CA SER A 76 21.47 -0.64 6.65
C SER A 76 21.61 -1.47 7.94
N GLN A 77 21.18 -0.92 9.08
CA GLN A 77 21.17 -1.58 10.38
C GLN A 77 20.25 -2.81 10.43
N CYS A 78 19.35 -2.95 9.46
CA CYS A 78 18.42 -4.06 9.38
C CYS A 78 19.06 -5.39 9.03
N GLN A 79 20.14 -5.38 8.22
CA GLN A 79 20.76 -6.61 7.69
C GLN A 79 19.71 -7.58 7.07
N GLY A 80 18.65 -7.04 6.45
CA GLY A 80 17.57 -7.83 5.87
C GLY A 80 16.52 -8.39 6.83
N ASN A 81 16.54 -8.02 8.12
CA ASN A 81 15.65 -8.54 9.16
C ASN A 81 14.80 -7.48 9.86
N CYS A 82 14.67 -6.28 9.30
CA CYS A 82 13.73 -5.29 9.83
C CYS A 82 12.30 -5.63 9.50
N TRP A 83 11.42 -5.22 10.41
CA TRP A 83 9.98 -5.23 10.20
C TRP A 83 9.49 -3.80 10.03
N ALA A 84 8.47 -3.63 9.21
CA ALA A 84 7.74 -2.38 9.07
C ALA A 84 6.44 -2.47 9.87
N CYS A 85 6.06 -1.46 10.63
CA CYS A 85 4.87 -1.46 11.48
C CYS A 85 3.97 -0.25 11.18
N ASN A 86 2.65 -0.40 11.28
CA ASN A 86 1.67 0.69 11.05
C ASN A 86 1.56 1.70 12.21
N GLY A 87 2.27 1.45 13.30
CA GLY A 87 2.28 2.29 14.50
C GLY A 87 3.53 2.02 15.32
N LYS A 88 3.71 2.76 16.42
CA LYS A 88 4.83 2.53 17.31
C LYS A 88 4.53 1.35 18.23
N GLN A 89 5.51 0.50 18.47
CA GLN A 89 5.35 -0.61 19.42
C GLN A 89 4.85 -0.14 20.78
N GLY A 90 3.83 -0.84 21.30
CA GLY A 90 3.13 -0.48 22.52
C GLY A 90 1.81 0.25 22.27
N ASP A 91 1.61 0.82 21.08
CA ASP A 91 0.32 1.40 20.70
C ASP A 91 -0.73 0.30 20.47
N TYR A 92 -2.00 0.64 20.70
CA TYR A 92 -3.11 -0.27 20.44
C TYR A 92 -3.29 -0.47 18.93
N GLY A 93 -3.41 -1.72 18.48
CA GLY A 93 -3.70 -2.03 17.09
C GLY A 93 -2.50 -2.06 16.15
N VAL A 94 -1.28 -2.12 16.70
CA VAL A 94 -0.07 -2.23 15.89
C VAL A 94 0.02 -3.60 15.23
N SER A 95 0.33 -3.59 13.94
CA SER A 95 0.70 -4.74 13.15
C SER A 95 1.99 -4.45 12.40
N CYS A 96 2.80 -5.49 12.24
CA CYS A 96 4.11 -5.41 11.62
C CYS A 96 4.25 -6.45 10.52
N TRP A 97 4.85 -6.06 9.40
CA TRP A 97 5.17 -6.92 8.29
C TRP A 97 6.63 -7.34 8.37
N ASP A 98 6.89 -8.64 8.28
CA ASP A 98 8.23 -9.18 8.18
C ASP A 98 8.75 -9.16 6.73
N ARG A 99 10.03 -9.51 6.56
CA ARG A 99 10.69 -9.52 5.25
C ARG A 99 10.04 -10.46 4.23
N ASP A 100 9.37 -11.52 4.73
CA ASP A 100 8.73 -12.54 3.91
C ASP A 100 7.27 -12.14 3.59
N GLY A 101 6.84 -10.97 4.08
CA GLY A 101 5.52 -10.40 3.85
C GLY A 101 4.44 -10.95 4.77
N ASN A 102 4.81 -11.66 5.84
CA ASN A 102 3.83 -12.08 6.85
C ASN A 102 3.53 -10.93 7.80
N CYS A 103 2.26 -10.80 8.16
CA CYS A 103 1.81 -9.82 9.13
C CYS A 103 1.77 -10.44 10.53
N HIS A 104 2.27 -9.70 11.52
CA HIS A 104 2.26 -10.04 12.95
C HIS A 104 1.58 -8.92 13.75
N GLY A 105 0.58 -9.26 14.58
CA GLY A 105 -0.10 -8.29 15.44
C GLY A 105 -1.62 -8.31 15.33
N SER A 106 -2.24 -7.31 15.92
CA SER A 106 -3.68 -7.32 16.23
C SER A 106 -4.58 -7.04 15.01
N TRP A 107 -4.03 -6.48 13.93
CA TRP A 107 -4.76 -6.07 12.72
C TRP A 107 -4.31 -6.84 11.48
N CYS A 108 -3.71 -8.01 11.68
CA CYS A 108 -3.33 -8.90 10.60
C CYS A 108 -4.55 -9.65 10.04
N GLY A 109 -4.97 -9.24 8.84
CA GLY A 109 -6.04 -9.85 8.04
C GLY A 109 -5.99 -9.35 6.59
N ASP A 110 -6.97 -9.73 5.76
CA ASP A 110 -7.09 -9.37 4.33
C ASP A 110 -7.11 -7.86 4.04
N THR A 111 -7.13 -7.06 5.09
CA THR A 111 -7.18 -5.60 5.08
C THR A 111 -5.88 -4.96 5.56
N ALA A 112 -4.75 -5.64 5.67
CA ALA A 112 -3.54 -5.03 6.21
C ALA A 112 -3.13 -3.72 5.47
N ALA A 113 -3.30 -3.67 4.15
CA ALA A 113 -3.15 -2.44 3.35
C ALA A 113 -4.41 -1.53 3.30
N ARG A 114 -5.58 -2.02 3.72
CA ARG A 114 -6.80 -1.22 3.92
C ARG A 114 -6.85 -0.52 5.29
N SER A 115 -6.28 -1.13 6.31
CA SER A 115 -6.10 -0.59 7.66
C SER A 115 -5.06 0.52 7.70
N ALA A 116 -4.22 0.59 6.67
CA ALA A 116 -3.29 1.68 6.40
C ALA A 116 -3.95 3.00 5.95
N LEU A 117 -5.25 2.98 5.62
CA LEU A 117 -6.00 4.13 5.12
C LEU A 117 -6.82 4.87 6.19
N HIS A 118 -6.73 4.47 7.47
CA HIS A 118 -7.48 5.07 8.57
C HIS A 118 -6.56 5.62 9.67
#